data_AF-F2J179-F1
#
_entry.id   AF-F2J179-F1
#
_cell.length_a   1.000
_cell.length_b   1.000
_cell.length_c   1.000
_cell.angle_alpha   90.00
_cell.angle_beta   90.00
_cell.angle_gamma   90.00
#
_symmetry.space_group_name_H-M   'P 1'
#
loop_
_entity.id
_entity.type
_entity.pdbx_description
1 polymer ?
#
loop_
_entity_poly.entity_id
_entity_poly.type
_entity_poly.pdbx_seq_one_letter_code
_entity_poly.pdbx_strand_id
1 'polypeptide(L)'
;MIRTPKKRRLSVYLDPDVMEALVAYSARRDQPRSLIAEAAIASFLSPDDAERREAVVAKRLDQLDRRMTRMERDLGIAVETLAVFIRFWVTTTPPLPEPAHAAARAKAGERYDAFVAALGQRLVKGPKLRQEISEDIDQPGDDGGAGREG
;
A
#
# COMPACT_ATOMS: atom_id res chain seq x y z
N MET A 1 7.53 52.47 -7.61
CA MET A 1 7.09 52.19 -6.22
C MET A 1 5.74 51.52 -6.27
N ILE A 2 5.66 50.22 -6.00
CA ILE A 2 4.39 49.49 -5.93
C ILE A 2 3.78 49.77 -4.55
N ARG A 3 2.66 50.49 -4.50
CA ARG A 3 1.93 50.70 -3.24
C ARG A 3 1.29 49.38 -2.83
N THR A 4 1.73 48.79 -1.72
CA THR A 4 1.01 47.68 -1.10
C THR A 4 -0.38 48.17 -0.70
N PRO A 5 -1.47 47.55 -1.17
CA PRO A 5 -2.81 47.96 -0.80
C PRO A 5 -3.01 47.80 0.71
N LYS A 6 -3.64 48.81 1.34
CA LYS A 6 -3.92 48.77 2.79
C LYS A 6 -4.95 47.69 3.09
N LYS A 7 -4.69 46.85 4.10
CA LYS A 7 -5.64 45.85 4.61
C LYS A 7 -6.92 46.54 5.12
N ARG A 8 -8.09 45.97 4.81
CA ARG A 8 -9.39 46.46 5.30
C ARG A 8 -9.72 45.81 6.64
N ARG A 9 -10.23 46.59 7.59
CA ARG A 9 -10.70 46.06 8.88
C ARG A 9 -12.00 45.27 8.67
N LEU A 10 -12.03 44.04 9.18
CA LEU A 10 -13.21 43.19 9.25
C LEU A 10 -13.60 43.04 10.73
N SER A 11 -14.89 43.24 11.04
CA SER A 11 -15.45 43.01 12.38
C SER A 11 -16.58 41.99 12.25
N VAL A 12 -16.37 40.79 12.79
CA VAL A 12 -17.32 39.67 12.74
C VAL A 12 -17.42 39.03 14.11
N TYR A 13 -18.61 38.52 14.43
CA TYR A 13 -18.82 37.68 15.60
C TYR A 13 -18.45 36.24 15.23
N LEU A 14 -17.74 35.56 16.12
CA LEU A 14 -17.42 34.14 16.02
C LEU A 14 -18.06 33.43 17.22
N ASP A 15 -18.51 32.21 17.01
CA ASP A 15 -18.90 31.35 18.13
C ASP A 15 -17.74 31.23 19.13
N PRO A 16 -18.02 31.20 20.45
CA PRO A 16 -16.99 31.14 21.49
C PRO A 16 -15.98 30.01 21.26
N ASP A 17 -16.47 28.82 20.90
CA ASP A 17 -15.65 27.64 20.64
C ASP A 17 -14.69 27.84 19.45
N VAL A 18 -15.16 28.55 18.41
CA VAL A 18 -14.35 28.87 17.22
C VAL A 18 -13.27 29.89 17.57
N MET A 19 -13.60 30.89 18.39
CA MET A 19 -12.62 31.86 18.88
C MET A 19 -11.54 31.17 19.72
N GLU A 20 -11.92 30.28 20.63
CA GLU A 20 -10.98 29.52 21.46
C GLU A 20 -10.06 28.65 20.61
N ALA A 21 -10.62 27.93 19.62
CA ALA A 21 -9.83 27.16 18.66
C ALA A 21 -8.83 28.03 17.88
N LEU A 22 -9.24 29.22 17.42
CA LEU A 22 -8.35 30.16 16.72
C LEU A 22 -7.22 30.65 17.63
N VAL A 23 -7.53 30.99 18.88
CA VAL A 23 -6.54 31.40 19.88
C VAL A 23 -5.52 30.28 20.10
N ALA A 24 -5.98 29.07 20.37
CA ALA A 24 -5.12 27.91 20.58
C ALA A 24 -4.26 27.60 19.35
N TYR A 25 -4.84 27.64 18.15
CA TYR A 25 -4.12 27.40 16.90
C TYR A 25 -3.05 28.46 16.63
N SER A 26 -3.35 29.73 16.89
CA SER A 26 -2.41 30.84 16.73
C SER A 26 -1.23 30.76 17.70
N ALA A 27 -1.49 30.36 18.94
CA ALA A 27 -0.48 30.23 19.98
C ALA A 27 0.50 29.08 19.68
N ARG A 28 -0.02 27.94 19.19
CA ARG A 28 0.81 26.79 18.78
C ARG A 28 1.79 27.11 17.65
N ARG A 29 1.50 28.12 16.83
CA ARG A 29 2.33 28.52 15.67
C ARG A 29 3.08 29.83 15.87
N ASP A 30 2.95 30.47 17.04
CA ASP A 30 3.51 31.79 17.32
C ASP A 30 3.17 32.83 16.23
N GLN A 31 1.91 32.84 15.78
CA GLN A 31 1.43 33.71 14.70
C GLN A 31 0.25 34.58 15.15
N PRO A 32 0.11 35.82 14.62
CA PRO A 32 -1.02 36.67 14.93
C PRO A 32 -2.35 36.05 14.49
N ARG A 33 -3.39 36.13 15.33
CA ARG A 33 -4.74 35.62 15.03
C ARG A 33 -5.30 36.19 13.72
N SER A 34 -5.08 37.47 13.45
CA SER A 34 -5.51 38.11 12.21
C SER A 34 -4.86 37.54 10.97
N LEU A 35 -3.61 37.09 11.08
CA LEU A 35 -2.88 36.47 9.96
C LEU A 35 -3.43 35.06 9.69
N ILE A 36 -3.68 34.28 10.74
CA ILE A 36 -4.32 32.96 10.61
C ILE A 36 -5.72 33.09 10.02
N ALA A 37 -6.53 34.04 10.52
CA ALA A 37 -7.90 34.26 10.05
C ALA A 37 -7.94 34.71 8.59
N GLU A 38 -7.07 35.64 8.20
CA GLU A 38 -6.94 36.09 6.81
C GLU A 38 -6.53 34.94 5.88
N ALA A 39 -5.54 34.14 6.28
CA ALA A 39 -5.10 32.98 5.51
C ALA A 39 -6.20 31.92 5.37
N ALA A 40 -6.95 31.65 6.45
CA ALA A 40 -8.06 30.72 6.42
C ALA A 40 -9.19 31.18 5.49
N ILE A 41 -9.56 32.47 5.54
CA ILE A 41 -10.58 33.06 4.66
C ILE A 41 -10.10 33.05 3.21
N ALA A 42 -8.84 33.43 2.96
CA ALA A 42 -8.26 33.43 1.62
C ALA A 42 -8.20 32.02 1.02
N SER A 43 -7.81 31.02 1.81
CA SER A 43 -7.83 29.60 1.43
C SER A 43 -9.24 29.12 1.13
N PHE A 44 -10.22 29.43 1.99
CA PHE A 44 -11.61 29.03 1.78
C PHE A 44 -12.22 29.62 0.50
N LEU A 45 -11.88 30.86 0.16
CA LEU A 45 -12.39 31.55 -1.03
C LEU A 45 -11.57 31.27 -2.30
N SER A 46 -10.49 30.49 -2.22
CA SER A 46 -9.65 30.17 -3.37
C SER A 46 -10.29 29.08 -4.23
N PRO A 47 -10.54 29.32 -5.53
CA PRO A 47 -11.01 28.29 -6.47
C PRO A 47 -10.08 27.07 -6.51
N ASP A 48 -8.77 27.32 -6.39
CA ASP A 48 -7.73 26.32 -6.49
C ASP A 48 -7.73 25.30 -5.34
N ASP A 49 -8.26 25.65 -4.17
CA ASP A 49 -8.10 24.78 -2.98
C ASP A 49 -9.00 23.55 -3.05
N ALA A 50 -10.22 23.70 -3.59
CA ALA A 50 -11.10 22.56 -3.87
C ALA A 50 -10.50 21.68 -4.98
N GLU A 51 -10.08 22.31 -6.09
CA GLU A 51 -9.52 21.61 -7.25
C GLU A 51 -8.22 20.88 -6.91
N ARG A 52 -7.32 21.48 -6.11
CA ARG A 52 -6.09 20.82 -5.64
C ARG A 52 -6.39 19.62 -4.73
N ARG A 53 -7.37 19.73 -3.84
CA ARG A 53 -7.76 18.62 -2.95
C ARG A 53 -8.32 17.47 -3.77
N GLU A 54 -9.20 17.76 -4.72
CA GLU A 54 -9.76 16.77 -5.64
C GLU A 54 -8.67 16.11 -6.49
N ALA A 55 -7.73 16.89 -7.04
CA ALA A 55 -6.61 16.36 -7.82
C ALA A 55 -5.69 15.43 -7.00
N VAL A 56 -5.44 15.74 -5.72
CA VAL A 56 -4.66 14.86 -4.84
C VAL A 56 -5.40 13.54 -4.57
N VAL A 57 -6.72 13.60 -4.36
CA VAL A 57 -7.55 12.39 -4.18
C VAL A 57 -7.57 11.56 -5.45
N ALA A 58 -7.81 12.16 -6.61
CA ALA A 58 -7.78 11.49 -7.91
C ALA A 58 -6.44 10.79 -8.15
N LYS A 59 -5.32 11.50 -7.93
CA LYS A 59 -3.97 10.91 -8.05
C LYS A 59 -3.74 9.71 -7.13
N ARG A 60 -4.27 9.75 -5.90
CA ARG A 60 -4.19 8.61 -4.97
C ARG A 60 -5.03 7.43 -5.45
N LEU A 61 -6.22 7.69 -5.99
CA LEU A 61 -7.06 6.66 -6.58
C LEU A 61 -6.38 6.00 -7.79
N ASP A 62 -5.80 6.79 -8.69
CA ASP A 62 -5.03 6.26 -9.83
C ASP A 62 -3.86 5.39 -9.39
N GLN A 63 -3.17 5.77 -8.30
CA GLN A 63 -2.08 4.98 -7.74
C GLN A 63 -2.57 3.64 -7.16
N LEU A 64 -3.75 3.63 -6.52
CA LEU A 64 -4.36 2.41 -6.00
C LEU A 64 -4.81 1.49 -7.13
N ASP A 65 -5.41 2.04 -8.18
CA ASP A 65 -5.86 1.29 -9.35
C ASP A 65 -4.68 0.58 -10.04
N ARG A 66 -3.58 1.32 -10.28
CA ARG A 66 -2.34 0.73 -10.84
C ARG A 66 -1.74 -0.37 -9.96
N ARG A 67 -1.84 -0.23 -8.63
CA ARG A 67 -1.40 -1.27 -7.69
C ARG A 67 -2.32 -2.48 -7.77
N MET A 68 -3.63 -2.27 -7.93
CA MET A 68 -4.62 -3.33 -8.07
C MET A 68 -4.39 -4.15 -9.34
N THR A 69 -4.25 -3.50 -10.50
CA THR A 69 -3.96 -4.19 -11.78
C THR A 69 -2.68 -5.03 -11.69
N ARG A 70 -1.64 -4.52 -11.01
CA ARG A 70 -0.40 -5.28 -10.80
C ARG A 70 -0.65 -6.50 -9.92
N MET A 71 -1.38 -6.34 -8.81
CA MET A 71 -1.73 -7.44 -7.92
C MET A 71 -2.57 -8.51 -8.61
N GLU A 72 -3.53 -8.12 -9.46
CA GLU A 72 -4.33 -9.05 -10.26
C GLU A 72 -3.45 -9.86 -11.21
N ARG A 73 -2.52 -9.20 -11.91
CA ARG A 73 -1.55 -9.87 -12.79
C ARG A 73 -0.67 -10.85 -12.00
N ASP A 74 -0.11 -10.41 -10.88
CA ASP A 74 0.79 -11.24 -10.06
C ASP A 74 0.02 -12.43 -9.45
N LEU A 75 -1.24 -12.24 -9.07
CA LEU A 75 -2.14 -13.30 -8.64
C LEU A 75 -2.43 -14.29 -9.78
N GLY A 76 -2.68 -13.81 -11.00
CA GLY A 76 -2.85 -14.65 -12.19
C GLY A 76 -1.63 -15.54 -12.42
N ILE A 77 -0.43 -14.96 -12.38
CA ILE A 77 0.84 -15.70 -12.52
C ILE A 77 0.99 -16.75 -11.41
N ALA A 78 0.64 -16.41 -10.16
CA ALA A 78 0.71 -17.36 -9.05
C ALA A 78 -0.26 -18.55 -9.24
N VAL A 79 -1.48 -18.28 -9.71
CA VAL A 79 -2.48 -19.31 -10.01
C VAL A 79 -2.02 -20.22 -11.17
N GLU A 80 -1.49 -19.63 -12.25
CA GLU A 80 -0.94 -20.38 -13.38
C GLU A 80 0.25 -21.26 -12.95
N THR A 81 1.16 -20.70 -12.16
CA THR A 81 2.32 -21.42 -11.62
C THR A 81 1.87 -22.59 -10.75
N LEU A 82 0.87 -22.39 -9.90
CA LEU A 82 0.32 -23.45 -9.05
C LEU A 82 -0.35 -24.55 -9.91
N ALA A 83 -1.09 -24.18 -10.94
CA ALA A 83 -1.70 -25.14 -11.86
C ALA A 83 -0.64 -25.98 -12.59
N VAL A 84 0.43 -25.36 -13.07
CA VAL A 84 1.58 -26.04 -13.70
C VAL A 84 2.28 -26.96 -12.70
N PHE A 85 2.52 -26.50 -11.47
CA PHE A 85 3.12 -27.31 -10.40
C PHE A 85 2.28 -28.54 -10.08
N ILE A 86 0.97 -28.38 -9.90
CA ILE A 86 0.05 -29.50 -9.64
C ILE A 86 0.07 -30.49 -10.81
N ARG A 87 -0.01 -30.00 -12.05
CA ARG A 87 0.04 -30.86 -13.25
C ARG A 87 1.35 -31.64 -13.30
N PHE A 88 2.49 -30.95 -13.16
CA PHE A 88 3.81 -31.56 -13.15
C PHE A 88 3.90 -32.66 -12.08
N TRP A 89 3.42 -32.38 -10.86
CA TRP A 89 3.43 -33.31 -9.75
C TRP A 89 2.60 -34.58 -10.02
N VAL A 90 1.42 -34.43 -10.63
CA VAL A 90 0.59 -35.58 -11.01
C VAL A 90 1.23 -36.38 -12.15
N THR A 91 1.87 -35.73 -13.13
CA THR A 91 2.42 -36.40 -14.31
C THR A 91 3.80 -37.03 -14.13
N THR A 92 4.59 -36.59 -13.15
CA THR A 92 5.95 -37.12 -12.91
C THR A 92 5.98 -38.32 -11.97
N THR A 93 4.84 -38.74 -11.42
CA THR A 93 4.75 -40.00 -10.68
C THR A 93 4.73 -41.15 -11.69
N PRO A 94 5.75 -42.05 -11.76
CA PRO A 94 5.77 -43.12 -12.73
C PRO A 94 4.53 -44.02 -12.58
N PRO A 95 3.90 -44.48 -13.68
CA PRO A 95 2.84 -45.47 -13.58
C PRO A 95 3.41 -46.74 -12.94
N LEU A 96 2.86 -47.10 -11.79
CA LEU A 96 3.18 -48.35 -11.10
C LEU A 96 2.66 -49.54 -11.94
N PRO A 97 3.15 -50.77 -11.76
CA PRO A 97 2.57 -51.95 -12.42
C PRO A 97 1.07 -52.09 -12.11
N GLU A 98 0.25 -52.63 -13.03
CA GLU A 98 -1.22 -52.79 -12.92
C GLU A 98 -1.76 -53.17 -11.51
N PRO A 99 -1.18 -54.15 -10.77
CA PRO A 99 -1.65 -54.50 -9.41
C PRO A 99 -1.48 -53.38 -8.37
N ALA A 100 -0.61 -52.39 -8.63
CA ALA A 100 -0.34 -51.27 -7.75
C ALA A 100 -1.06 -49.96 -8.16
N HIS A 101 -1.82 -49.95 -9.27
CA HIS A 101 -2.59 -48.77 -9.72
C HIS A 101 -3.63 -48.32 -8.68
N ALA A 102 -4.36 -49.27 -8.08
CA ALA A 102 -5.37 -48.97 -7.06
C ALA A 102 -4.72 -48.33 -5.81
N ALA A 103 -3.59 -48.88 -5.35
CA ALA A 103 -2.83 -48.34 -4.24
C ALA A 103 -2.22 -46.96 -4.56
N ALA A 104 -1.75 -46.76 -5.80
CA ALA A 104 -1.21 -45.47 -6.27
C ALA A 104 -2.26 -44.36 -6.28
N ARG A 105 -3.47 -44.67 -6.79
CA ARG A 105 -4.60 -43.72 -6.81
C ARG A 105 -5.10 -43.40 -5.41
N ALA A 106 -5.24 -44.40 -4.52
CA ALA A 106 -5.60 -44.17 -3.13
C ALA A 106 -4.59 -43.23 -2.44
N LYS A 107 -3.29 -43.47 -2.64
CA LYS A 107 -2.22 -42.65 -2.07
C LYS A 107 -2.09 -41.26 -2.69
N ALA A 108 -2.61 -41.03 -3.89
CA ALA A 108 -2.73 -39.69 -4.48
C ALA A 108 -3.89 -38.92 -3.83
N GLY A 109 -5.02 -39.58 -3.57
CA GLY A 109 -6.14 -39.02 -2.81
C GLY A 109 -5.72 -38.61 -1.40
N GLU A 110 -5.06 -39.50 -0.65
CA GLU A 110 -4.53 -39.19 0.69
C GLU A 110 -3.57 -37.99 0.69
N ARG A 111 -2.71 -37.87 -0.33
CA ARG A 111 -1.78 -36.74 -0.46
C ARG A 111 -2.51 -35.43 -0.76
N TYR A 112 -3.57 -35.48 -1.56
CA TYR A 112 -4.41 -34.31 -1.84
C TYR A 112 -5.16 -33.85 -0.59
N ASP A 113 -5.80 -34.77 0.14
CA ASP A 113 -6.54 -34.45 1.36
C ASP A 113 -5.61 -33.89 2.44
N ALA A 114 -4.40 -34.44 2.59
CA ALA A 114 -3.37 -33.91 3.48
C ALA A 114 -2.91 -32.50 3.08
N PHE A 115 -2.77 -32.22 1.78
CA PHE A 115 -2.46 -30.89 1.27
C PHE A 115 -3.58 -29.89 1.58
N VAL A 116 -4.84 -30.25 1.31
CA VAL A 116 -6.00 -29.39 1.59
C VAL A 116 -6.12 -29.10 3.09
N ALA A 117 -5.91 -30.10 3.95
CA ALA A 117 -5.90 -29.92 5.39
C ALA A 117 -4.76 -28.99 5.86
N ALA A 118 -3.54 -29.17 5.36
CA ALA A 118 -2.39 -28.32 5.68
C ALA A 118 -2.60 -26.87 5.19
N LEU A 119 -3.16 -26.69 3.99
CA LEU A 119 -3.52 -25.40 3.44
C LEU A 119 -4.59 -24.72 4.29
N GLY A 120 -5.66 -25.45 4.66
CA GLY A 120 -6.72 -24.95 5.55
C GLY A 120 -6.17 -24.50 6.91
N GLN A 121 -5.29 -25.29 7.53
CA GLN A 121 -4.63 -24.91 8.78
C GLN A 121 -3.75 -23.67 8.64
N ARG A 122 -3.05 -23.52 7.51
CA ARG A 122 -2.22 -22.35 7.24
C ARG A 122 -3.05 -21.09 6.99
N LEU A 123 -4.18 -21.20 6.30
CA LEU A 123 -5.12 -20.10 6.08
C LEU A 123 -5.77 -19.63 7.39
N VAL A 124 -6.12 -20.57 8.28
CA VAL A 124 -6.66 -20.26 9.61
C VAL A 124 -5.63 -19.59 10.52
N LYS A 125 -4.33 -19.93 10.38
CA LYS A 125 -3.25 -19.43 11.25
C LYS A 125 -2.69 -18.04 10.88
N GLY A 126 -3.17 -17.39 9.82
CA GLY A 126 -2.76 -16.02 9.45
C GLY A 126 -1.34 -15.90 8.83
N PRO A 127 -0.97 -14.72 8.29
CA PRO A 127 0.02 -14.61 7.22
C PRO A 127 1.46 -14.72 7.72
N LYS A 128 2.19 -15.74 7.24
CA LYS A 128 3.67 -15.83 7.40
C LYS A 128 4.47 -15.94 6.11
N LEU A 129 3.82 -16.14 4.95
CA LEU A 129 4.58 -16.35 3.69
C LEU A 129 5.24 -15.07 3.16
N ARG A 130 4.66 -13.88 3.37
CA ARG A 130 5.25 -12.63 2.86
C ARG A 130 6.51 -12.17 3.61
N GLN A 131 6.67 -12.60 4.86
CA GLN A 131 7.84 -12.22 5.67
C GLN A 131 9.10 -13.02 5.28
N GLU A 132 8.95 -14.25 4.75
CA GLU A 132 10.09 -15.08 4.33
C GLU A 132 10.68 -14.66 2.96
N ILE A 133 9.97 -13.86 2.16
CA ILE A 133 10.42 -13.45 0.82
C ILE A 133 11.01 -12.02 0.82
N SER A 134 10.70 -11.22 1.84
CA SER A 134 11.07 -9.79 1.85
C SER A 134 12.47 -9.49 2.41
N GLU A 135 13.18 -10.48 2.96
CA GLU A 135 14.54 -10.27 3.51
C GLU A 135 15.65 -10.31 2.44
N ASP A 136 15.37 -10.71 1.20
CA ASP A 136 16.39 -10.94 0.15
C ASP A 136 16.51 -9.83 -0.93
N ILE A 137 15.88 -8.64 -0.76
CA ILE A 137 15.91 -7.56 -1.79
C ILE A 137 16.47 -6.22 -1.29
N ASP A 138 17.03 -6.13 -0.08
CA ASP A 138 17.79 -4.93 0.33
C ASP A 138 19.30 -5.26 0.43
N GLN A 139 19.95 -5.34 -0.73
CA GLN A 139 21.37 -5.02 -0.83
C GLN A 139 21.57 -3.92 -1.90
N PRO A 140 21.67 -2.64 -1.50
CA PRO A 140 22.14 -1.62 -2.40
C PRO A 140 23.66 -1.74 -2.57
N GLY A 141 24.07 -1.93 -3.82
CA GLY A 141 25.28 -1.33 -4.40
C GLY A 141 26.60 -1.67 -3.73
N ASP A 142 27.22 -2.73 -4.26
CA ASP A 142 28.67 -2.87 -4.39
C ASP A 142 29.31 -1.55 -4.87
N ASP A 143 29.99 -0.84 -3.95
CA ASP A 143 30.95 0.21 -4.29
C ASP A 143 32.36 -0.38 -4.06
N GLY A 144 32.73 -1.26 -4.99
CA GLY A 144 34.04 -1.88 -5.07
C GLY A 144 35.09 -0.97 -5.71
N GLY A 145 35.99 -0.46 -4.88
CA GLY A 145 37.43 -0.67 -5.09
C GLY A 145 38.27 0.39 -5.82
N ALA A 146 39.16 1.03 -5.06
CA ALA A 146 40.62 1.13 -5.31
C ALA A 146 41.22 1.92 -4.14
N GLY A 147 42.06 1.37 -3.26
CA GLY A 147 43.31 0.70 -3.59
C GLY A 147 44.45 1.65 -3.23
N ARG A 148 44.88 1.62 -1.95
CA ARG A 148 46.19 2.12 -1.52
C ARG A 148 47.26 1.21 -2.12
N GLU A 149 48.26 1.77 -2.78
CA GLU A 149 49.66 1.32 -2.77
C GLU A 149 50.54 2.37 -3.47
N GLY A 150 51.58 2.82 -2.78
CA GLY A 150 52.49 3.90 -3.16
C GLY A 150 53.08 4.58 -1.93
#